data_AF-A0A4Z1CDV8-F1
#
_entry.id   AF-A0A4Z1CDV8-F1
#
_cell.length_a   1.000
_cell.length_b   1.000
_cell.length_c   1.000
_cell.angle_alpha   90.00
_cell.angle_beta   90.00
_cell.angle_gamma   90.00
#
_symmetry.space_group_name_H-M   'P 1'
#
loop_
_entity.id
_entity.type
_entity.pdbx_description
1 polymer ?
#
loop_
_entity_poly.entity_id
_entity_poly.type
_entity_poly.pdbx_seq_one_letter_code
_entity_poly.pdbx_strand_id
1 'polypeptide(L)'
;MQVTPQELEAAHHAPDGAHPSGGTPNRHLTSAGSAPPAGVARRDLLTDELIEAHLEVARSMALRYRNRGIDLDDLEQVALLGLTKAAHRFDPDAGHDFMAFAVPTIRGELRRHFRDSGWMVRPPRRVQELQARIGQAQDELLALHGCSPRPSDIAAHLDVDVSEVVDALSVDGCFAPAALETPVGDGTSTLADFLGSTDEAYGAAEAAVML
;
A
#
# COMPACT_ATOMS: atom_id res chain seq x y z
N MET A 1 -25.31 -17.22 -34.77
CA MET A 1 -24.03 -17.90 -34.46
C MET A 1 -23.76 -17.64 -32.98
N GLN A 2 -24.08 -18.61 -32.14
CA GLN A 2 -23.98 -18.54 -30.68
C GLN A 2 -22.60 -19.08 -30.27
N VAL A 3 -21.92 -18.41 -29.35
CA VAL A 3 -20.75 -18.94 -28.63
C VAL A 3 -21.14 -19.00 -27.16
N THR A 4 -21.02 -20.20 -26.59
CA THR A 4 -21.38 -20.58 -25.23
C THR A 4 -20.34 -20.14 -24.20
N PRO A 5 -20.72 -19.93 -22.92
CA PRO A 5 -19.80 -19.48 -21.87
C PRO A 5 -19.13 -20.68 -21.17
N GLN A 6 -17.93 -21.07 -21.57
CA GLN A 6 -17.13 -22.11 -20.89
C GLN A 6 -15.59 -21.93 -20.92
N GLU A 7 -15.04 -20.73 -21.12
CA GLU A 7 -13.57 -20.54 -21.12
C GLU A 7 -13.08 -19.34 -20.28
N LEU A 8 -13.35 -19.35 -18.97
CA LEU A 8 -12.60 -18.50 -18.03
C LEU A 8 -12.47 -19.11 -16.63
N GLU A 9 -12.05 -20.37 -16.57
CA GLU A 9 -11.68 -21.04 -15.31
C GLU A 9 -10.30 -21.69 -15.48
N ALA A 10 -9.23 -20.98 -15.12
CA ALA A 10 -7.93 -21.54 -14.73
C ALA A 10 -6.91 -20.45 -14.33
N ALA A 11 -6.89 -20.07 -13.06
CA ALA A 11 -5.67 -19.64 -12.36
C ALA A 11 -5.87 -19.68 -10.82
N HIS A 12 -6.37 -20.82 -10.34
CA HIS A 12 -6.25 -21.23 -8.95
C HIS A 12 -5.88 -22.71 -8.99
N HIS A 13 -4.59 -23.01 -8.75
CA HIS A 13 -4.05 -24.22 -8.12
C HIS A 13 -2.61 -24.46 -8.61
N ALA A 14 -1.64 -24.31 -7.70
CA ALA A 14 -0.36 -25.00 -7.78
C ALA A 14 0.03 -25.44 -6.35
N PRO A 15 0.69 -26.60 -6.20
CA PRO A 15 0.42 -27.51 -5.09
C PRO A 15 1.33 -27.33 -3.87
N ASP A 16 0.78 -27.83 -2.76
CA ASP A 16 1.45 -28.18 -1.52
C ASP A 16 2.50 -29.28 -1.74
N GLY A 17 3.63 -29.17 -1.05
CA GLY A 17 4.80 -30.01 -1.27
C GLY A 17 5.96 -29.73 -0.31
N ALA A 18 5.83 -30.26 0.91
CA ALA A 18 6.90 -30.75 1.78
C ALA A 18 7.99 -29.77 2.28
N HIS A 19 7.92 -29.50 3.58
CA HIS A 19 9.06 -29.08 4.41
C HIS A 19 10.26 -30.04 4.29
N PRO A 20 11.47 -29.49 4.21
CA PRO A 20 12.60 -30.03 4.95
C PRO A 20 12.96 -29.08 6.09
N SER A 21 12.79 -29.56 7.32
CA SER A 21 13.48 -29.04 8.49
C SER A 21 14.98 -29.04 8.23
N GLY A 22 15.60 -27.88 8.28
CA GLY A 22 17.04 -27.72 8.11
C GLY A 22 17.46 -26.35 8.60
N GLY A 23 17.78 -26.27 9.90
CA GLY A 23 18.28 -25.05 10.51
C GLY A 23 19.58 -24.59 9.86
N THR A 24 19.63 -23.31 9.51
CA THR A 24 20.89 -22.58 9.37
C THR A 24 20.93 -21.56 10.52
N PRO A 25 21.77 -21.78 11.53
CA PRO A 25 22.11 -20.71 12.44
C PRO A 25 22.86 -19.65 11.62
N ASN A 26 22.40 -18.41 11.72
CA ASN A 26 23.01 -17.22 11.14
C ASN A 26 24.38 -16.96 11.82
N ARG A 27 25.36 -17.82 11.54
CA ARG A 27 26.64 -17.92 12.26
C ARG A 27 27.82 -17.89 11.30
N HIS A 28 27.92 -16.87 10.46
CA HIS A 28 29.17 -16.60 9.74
C HIS A 28 29.38 -15.10 9.51
N LEU A 29 29.96 -14.43 10.51
CA LEU A 29 30.67 -13.15 10.35
C LEU A 29 32.03 -13.27 11.07
N THR A 30 32.96 -13.99 10.46
CA THR A 30 34.40 -13.95 10.80
C THR A 30 35.24 -13.94 9.54
N SER A 31 35.76 -12.77 9.15
CA SER A 31 37.16 -12.60 8.76
C SER A 31 37.53 -11.12 8.58
N ALA A 32 38.41 -10.68 9.49
CA ALA A 32 39.48 -9.69 9.36
C ALA A 32 39.34 -8.52 8.35
N GLY A 33 39.14 -7.33 8.90
CA GLY A 33 39.47 -6.04 8.29
C GLY A 33 39.39 -4.91 9.32
N SER A 34 40.55 -4.41 9.75
CA SER A 34 40.85 -3.18 10.53
C SER A 34 39.79 -2.65 11.52
N ALA A 35 40.10 -2.73 12.82
CA ALA A 35 39.19 -2.38 13.91
C ALA A 35 38.91 -0.87 14.05
N PRO A 36 37.64 -0.43 13.92
CA PRO A 36 37.21 0.87 14.41
C PRO A 36 36.82 0.77 15.91
N PRO A 37 36.72 1.88 16.67
CA PRO A 37 36.63 1.88 18.13
C PRO A 37 35.47 1.05 18.72
N ALA A 38 35.77 0.37 19.83
CA ALA A 38 35.36 -0.99 20.20
C ALA A 38 33.88 -1.27 20.54
N GLY A 39 32.94 -0.36 20.26
CA GLY A 39 31.52 -0.61 20.52
C GLY A 39 30.60 0.14 19.57
N VAL A 40 30.69 1.46 19.55
CA VAL A 40 29.83 2.32 18.71
C VAL A 40 30.12 2.12 17.23
N ALA A 41 31.38 2.16 16.82
CA ALA A 41 31.72 1.99 15.41
C ALA A 41 31.48 0.55 14.90
N ARG A 42 31.55 -0.46 15.77
CA ARG A 42 31.16 -1.83 15.42
C ARG A 42 29.64 -1.95 15.25
N ARG A 43 28.86 -1.29 16.11
CA ARG A 43 27.41 -1.23 15.99
C ARG A 43 26.98 -0.54 14.70
N ASP A 44 27.61 0.56 14.35
CA ASP A 44 27.30 1.31 13.12
C ASP A 44 27.55 0.44 11.88
N LEU A 45 28.72 -0.22 11.78
CA LEU A 45 29.01 -1.15 10.68
C LEU A 45 28.00 -2.29 10.56
N LEU A 46 27.61 -2.90 11.68
CA LEU A 46 26.61 -3.97 11.67
C LEU A 46 25.21 -3.45 11.31
N THR A 47 24.90 -2.21 11.66
CA THR A 47 23.63 -1.56 11.28
C THR A 47 23.61 -1.31 9.78
N ASP A 48 24.71 -0.82 9.21
CA ASP A 48 24.84 -0.59 7.77
C ASP A 48 24.73 -1.90 6.99
N GLU A 49 25.45 -2.96 7.40
CA GLU A 49 25.32 -4.30 6.82
C GLU A 49 23.87 -4.82 6.89
N LEU A 50 23.18 -4.58 8.01
CA LEU A 50 21.78 -4.98 8.18
C LEU A 50 20.84 -4.21 7.26
N ILE A 51 21.07 -2.91 7.05
CA ILE A 51 20.29 -2.08 6.12
C ILE A 51 20.52 -2.57 4.69
N GLU A 52 21.78 -2.74 4.28
CA GLU A 52 22.16 -3.18 2.93
C GLU A 52 21.53 -4.53 2.57
N ALA A 53 21.53 -5.48 3.51
CA ALA A 53 20.93 -6.80 3.31
C ALA A 53 19.40 -6.78 3.06
N HIS A 54 18.70 -5.69 3.43
CA HIS A 54 17.24 -5.62 3.40
C HIS A 54 16.68 -4.50 2.51
N LEU A 55 17.51 -3.82 1.71
CA LEU A 55 17.10 -2.75 0.80
C LEU A 55 15.97 -3.20 -0.15
N GLU A 56 16.13 -4.37 -0.78
CA GLU A 56 15.14 -4.91 -1.72
C GLU A 56 13.81 -5.25 -1.04
N VAL A 57 13.83 -5.64 0.23
CA VAL A 57 12.60 -5.88 0.97
C VAL A 57 11.86 -4.57 1.19
N ALA A 58 12.54 -3.50 1.60
CA ALA A 58 11.93 -2.18 1.76
C ALA A 58 11.35 -1.66 0.44
N ARG A 59 12.09 -1.77 -0.68
CA ARG A 59 11.59 -1.43 -2.02
C ARG A 59 10.36 -2.25 -2.42
N SER A 60 10.39 -3.56 -2.19
CA SER A 60 9.25 -4.44 -2.47
C SER A 60 8.00 -4.08 -1.66
N MET A 61 8.18 -3.55 -0.45
CA MET A 61 7.09 -3.06 0.38
C MET A 61 6.49 -1.76 -0.18
N ALA A 62 7.31 -0.85 -0.71
CA ALA A 62 6.86 0.38 -1.37
C ALA A 62 6.01 0.09 -2.62
N LEU A 63 6.36 -0.93 -3.42
CA LEU A 63 5.59 -1.33 -4.61
C LEU A 63 4.10 -1.58 -4.35
N ARG A 64 3.73 -2.01 -3.13
CA ARG A 64 2.33 -2.24 -2.74
C ARG A 64 1.51 -0.94 -2.64
N TYR A 65 2.18 0.20 -2.62
CA TYR A 65 1.59 1.53 -2.47
C TYR A 65 1.67 2.38 -3.75
N ARG A 66 2.18 1.83 -4.87
CA ARG A 66 2.25 2.53 -6.15
C ARG A 66 0.88 2.99 -6.65
N ASN A 67 0.87 3.98 -7.55
CA ASN A 67 -0.34 4.53 -8.17
C ASN A 67 -1.37 5.10 -7.19
N ARG A 68 -0.88 5.56 -6.03
CA ARG A 68 -1.69 6.19 -4.99
C ARG A 68 -1.41 7.69 -4.89
N GLY A 69 -0.93 8.33 -5.96
CA GLY A 69 -0.71 9.78 -5.99
C GLY A 69 0.60 10.29 -5.39
N ILE A 70 1.50 9.39 -5.00
CA ILE A 70 2.90 9.71 -4.64
C ILE A 70 3.80 8.91 -5.57
N ASP A 71 4.92 9.51 -6.00
CA ASP A 71 5.88 8.84 -6.88
C ASP A 71 6.45 7.58 -6.21
N LEU A 72 6.71 6.54 -6.99
CA LEU A 72 7.28 5.31 -6.47
C LEU A 72 8.66 5.57 -5.85
N ASP A 73 9.48 6.41 -6.47
CA ASP A 73 10.80 6.75 -5.96
C ASP A 73 10.72 7.39 -4.56
N ASP A 74 9.74 8.27 -4.34
CA ASP A 74 9.48 8.87 -3.03
C ASP A 74 9.03 7.81 -2.01
N LEU A 75 8.15 6.90 -2.41
CA LEU A 75 7.70 5.80 -1.56
C LEU A 75 8.85 4.85 -1.20
N GLU A 76 9.76 4.57 -2.13
CA GLU A 76 10.97 3.82 -1.86
C GLU A 76 11.85 4.52 -0.83
N GLN A 77 12.07 5.84 -0.97
CA GLN A 77 12.84 6.60 0.02
C GLN A 77 12.19 6.57 1.42
N VAL A 78 10.87 6.68 1.51
CA VAL A 78 10.14 6.57 2.78
C VAL A 78 10.30 5.17 3.37
N ALA A 79 10.22 4.11 2.56
CA ALA A 79 10.42 2.74 3.01
C ALA A 79 11.85 2.52 3.52
N LEU A 80 12.85 3.04 2.81
CA LEU A 80 14.26 3.00 3.19
C LEU A 80 14.51 3.76 4.50
N LEU A 81 13.91 4.95 4.68
CA LEU A 81 13.95 5.68 5.95
C LEU A 81 13.37 4.84 7.10
N GLY A 82 12.26 4.14 6.86
CA GLY A 82 11.68 3.21 7.83
C GLY A 82 12.59 2.04 8.18
N LEU A 83 13.29 1.49 7.19
CA LEU A 83 14.28 0.42 7.38
C LEU A 83 15.45 0.92 8.23
N THR A 84 16.01 2.08 7.92
CA THR A 84 17.10 2.69 8.70
C THR A 84 16.69 2.94 10.14
N LYS A 85 15.49 3.49 10.37
CA LYS A 85 14.93 3.67 11.72
C LYS A 85 14.78 2.35 12.47
N ALA A 86 14.32 1.30 11.80
CA ALA A 86 14.20 -0.03 12.38
C ALA A 86 15.58 -0.59 12.76
N ALA A 87 16.55 -0.51 11.86
CA ALA A 87 17.91 -1.02 12.09
C ALA A 87 18.58 -0.35 13.29
N HIS A 88 18.50 0.98 13.42
CA HIS A 88 19.09 1.68 14.56
C HIS A 88 18.45 1.34 15.91
N ARG A 89 17.15 1.02 15.91
CA ARG A 89 16.36 0.80 17.14
C ARG A 89 16.19 -0.68 17.49
N PHE A 90 16.58 -1.58 16.60
CA PHE A 90 16.50 -3.02 16.83
C PHE A 90 17.41 -3.45 17.98
N ASP A 91 16.87 -4.30 18.85
CA ASP A 91 17.60 -4.93 19.94
C ASP A 91 17.66 -6.45 19.68
N PRO A 92 18.84 -7.01 19.34
CA PRO A 92 18.98 -8.44 19.07
C PRO A 92 18.74 -9.31 20.32
N ASP A 93 18.87 -8.75 21.52
CA ASP A 93 18.67 -9.50 22.77
C ASP A 93 17.18 -9.65 23.14
N ALA A 94 16.28 -8.94 22.43
CA ALA A 94 14.84 -9.00 22.63
C ALA A 94 14.19 -10.32 22.12
N GLY A 95 14.95 -11.19 21.44
CA GLY A 95 14.54 -12.55 21.11
C GLY A 95 13.61 -12.71 19.90
N HIS A 96 13.38 -11.65 19.13
CA HIS A 96 12.60 -11.69 17.89
C HIS A 96 13.46 -11.37 16.67
N ASP A 97 13.10 -11.95 15.52
CA ASP A 97 13.79 -11.70 14.25
C ASP A 97 13.70 -10.21 13.85
N PHE A 98 14.72 -9.71 13.16
CA PHE A 98 14.77 -8.32 12.70
C PHE A 98 13.56 -7.97 11.83
N MET A 99 13.13 -8.87 10.94
CA MET A 99 12.00 -8.61 10.04
C MET A 99 10.67 -8.47 10.78
N ALA A 100 10.51 -9.19 11.90
CA ALA A 100 9.33 -9.04 12.75
C ALA A 100 9.23 -7.61 13.34
N PHE A 101 10.35 -6.93 13.52
CA PHE A 101 10.41 -5.54 13.98
C PHE A 101 10.41 -4.51 12.84
N ALA A 102 11.11 -4.80 11.74
CA ALA A 102 11.28 -3.87 10.62
C ALA A 102 10.01 -3.68 9.80
N VAL A 103 9.30 -4.77 9.50
CA VAL A 103 8.07 -4.72 8.67
C VAL A 103 6.99 -3.78 9.22
N PRO A 104 6.59 -3.85 10.52
CA PRO A 104 5.60 -2.91 11.05
C PRO A 104 6.14 -1.47 11.08
N THR A 105 7.44 -1.27 11.29
CA THR A 105 8.07 0.06 11.28
C THR A 105 8.02 0.70 9.90
N ILE A 106 8.47 -0.02 8.86
CA ILE A 106 8.44 0.43 7.46
C ILE A 106 7.00 0.74 7.02
N ARG A 107 6.06 -0.17 7.32
CA ARG A 107 4.63 0.02 7.03
C ARG A 107 4.09 1.28 7.71
N GLY A 108 4.49 1.53 8.96
CA GLY A 108 4.10 2.70 9.72
C GLY A 108 4.58 4.00 9.07
N GLU A 109 5.84 4.06 8.64
CA GLU A 109 6.40 5.24 7.95
C GLU A 109 5.70 5.51 6.62
N LEU A 110 5.44 4.48 5.80
CA LEU A 110 4.67 4.61 4.56
C LEU A 110 3.27 5.18 4.83
N ARG A 111 2.52 4.58 5.76
CA ARG A 111 1.18 5.05 6.15
C ARG A 111 1.19 6.48 6.69
N ARG A 112 2.23 6.83 7.46
CA ARG A 112 2.39 8.19 7.98
C ARG A 112 2.65 9.19 6.85
N HIS A 113 3.50 8.85 5.88
CA HIS A 113 3.80 9.73 4.75
C HIS A 113 2.53 10.05 3.93
N PHE A 114 1.68 9.04 3.69
CA PHE A 114 0.37 9.26 3.07
C PHE A 114 -0.55 10.19 3.88
N ARG A 115 -0.53 10.07 5.20
CA ARG A 115 -1.33 10.94 6.08
C ARG A 115 -0.86 12.40 6.02
N ASP A 116 0.46 12.61 6.02
CA ASP A 116 1.06 13.93 6.16
C ASP A 116 1.17 14.67 4.80
N SER A 117 1.43 13.93 3.72
CA SER A 117 1.78 14.52 2.40
C SER A 117 0.96 14.01 1.22
N GLY A 118 0.13 12.98 1.39
CA GLY A 118 -0.55 12.36 0.25
C GLY A 118 -1.69 13.21 -0.32
N TRP A 119 -2.46 13.91 0.51
CA TRP A 119 -3.76 14.44 0.11
C TRP A 119 -3.66 15.69 -0.78
N MET A 120 -3.93 15.54 -2.08
CA MET A 120 -4.21 16.68 -2.95
C MET A 120 -5.60 17.29 -2.65
N VAL A 121 -6.59 16.44 -2.38
CA VAL A 121 -7.91 16.83 -1.86
C VAL A 121 -8.14 16.09 -0.55
N ARG A 122 -8.23 16.83 0.55
CA ARG A 122 -8.33 16.24 1.89
C ARG A 122 -9.78 15.87 2.22
N PRO A 123 -10.10 14.60 2.48
CA PRO A 123 -11.47 14.20 2.82
C PRO A 123 -11.89 14.74 4.19
N PRO A 124 -13.20 14.88 4.47
CA PRO A 124 -13.71 15.30 5.76
C PRO A 124 -13.22 14.42 6.91
N ARG A 125 -13.18 14.98 8.12
CA ARG A 125 -12.65 14.31 9.32
C ARG A 125 -13.36 12.98 9.64
N ARG A 126 -14.69 12.95 9.50
CA ARG A 126 -15.52 11.74 9.67
C ARG A 126 -15.03 10.57 8.80
N VAL A 127 -14.71 10.84 7.53
CA VAL A 127 -14.24 9.83 6.58
C VAL A 127 -12.87 9.30 6.99
N GLN A 128 -11.94 10.19 7.40
CA GLN A 128 -10.62 9.79 7.88
C GLN A 128 -10.69 8.89 9.13
N GLU A 129 -11.56 9.23 10.08
CA GLU A 129 -11.78 8.45 11.31
C GLU A 129 -12.41 7.09 11.01
N LEU A 130 -13.35 7.05 10.06
CA LEU A 130 -13.96 5.81 9.59
C LEU A 130 -12.93 4.93 8.89
N GLN A 131 -12.06 5.47 8.02
CA GLN A 131 -10.99 4.71 7.37
C GLN A 131 -10.04 4.05 8.37
N ALA A 132 -9.67 4.76 9.45
CA ALA A 132 -8.83 4.20 10.50
C ALA A 132 -9.50 3.01 11.21
N ARG A 133 -10.81 3.12 11.49
CA ARG A 133 -11.61 2.04 12.09
C ARG A 133 -11.79 0.86 11.12
N ILE A 134 -11.98 1.13 9.83
CA ILE A 134 -12.07 0.11 8.77
C ILE A 134 -10.78 -0.70 8.70
N GLY A 135 -9.61 -0.07 8.73
CA GLY A 135 -8.34 -0.78 8.71
C GLY A 135 -8.17 -1.75 9.89
N GLN A 136 -8.61 -1.35 11.09
CA GLN A 136 -8.61 -2.22 12.28
C GLN A 136 -9.60 -3.39 12.12
N ALA A 137 -10.83 -3.10 11.68
CA ALA A 137 -11.85 -4.12 11.44
C ALA A 137 -11.42 -5.12 10.36
N GLN A 138 -10.71 -4.68 9.32
CA GLN A 138 -10.17 -5.57 8.30
C GLN A 138 -9.15 -6.55 8.87
N ASP A 139 -8.22 -6.08 9.70
CA ASP A 139 -7.21 -6.94 10.34
C ASP A 139 -7.87 -7.95 11.30
N GLU A 140 -8.86 -7.53 12.09
CA GLU A 140 -9.62 -8.39 13.01
C GLU A 140 -10.45 -9.46 12.27
N LEU A 141 -11.20 -9.05 11.25
CA LEU A 141 -12.06 -9.96 10.48
C LEU A 141 -11.23 -10.93 9.64
N LEU A 142 -10.08 -10.49 9.11
CA LEU A 142 -9.15 -11.36 8.41
C LEU A 142 -8.58 -12.42 9.35
N ALA A 143 -8.22 -12.05 10.59
CA ALA A 143 -7.74 -12.99 11.60
C ALA A 143 -8.83 -14.00 12.02
N LEU A 144 -10.10 -13.56 12.08
CA LEU A 144 -11.22 -14.41 12.49
C LEU A 144 -11.71 -15.36 11.38
N HIS A 145 -11.82 -14.87 10.15
CA HIS A 145 -12.43 -15.61 9.04
C HIS A 145 -11.42 -16.26 8.09
N GLY A 146 -10.13 -15.89 8.18
CA GLY A 146 -9.08 -16.39 7.31
C GLY A 146 -9.21 -15.93 5.85
N CYS A 147 -10.11 -14.98 5.56
CA CYS A 147 -10.35 -14.44 4.24
C CYS A 147 -10.62 -12.93 4.30
N SER A 148 -10.47 -12.24 3.16
CA SER A 148 -10.70 -10.80 3.09
C SER A 148 -12.18 -10.47 3.33
N PRO A 149 -12.51 -9.58 4.28
CA PRO A 149 -13.90 -9.21 4.57
C PRO A 149 -14.52 -8.34 3.46
N ARG A 150 -15.83 -8.47 3.26
CA ARG A 150 -16.58 -7.62 2.32
C ARG A 150 -16.97 -6.29 2.99
N PRO A 151 -17.27 -5.23 2.23
CA PRO A 151 -17.73 -3.95 2.80
C PRO A 151 -18.95 -4.11 3.72
N SER A 152 -19.87 -5.03 3.41
CA SER A 152 -21.02 -5.36 4.27
C SER A 152 -20.63 -5.96 5.61
N ASP A 153 -19.58 -6.79 5.64
CA ASP A 153 -19.11 -7.45 6.85
C ASP A 153 -18.42 -6.45 7.78
N ILE A 154 -17.64 -5.53 7.17
CA ILE A 154 -17.01 -4.40 7.86
C ILE A 154 -18.07 -3.45 8.44
N ALA A 155 -19.10 -3.13 7.66
CA ALA A 155 -20.21 -2.27 8.09
C ALA A 155 -20.94 -2.85 9.30
N ALA A 156 -21.26 -4.16 9.26
CA ALA A 156 -21.88 -4.87 10.37
C ALA A 156 -20.98 -4.91 11.61
N HIS A 157 -19.66 -5.09 11.45
CA HIS A 157 -18.71 -5.10 12.56
C HIS A 157 -18.54 -3.73 13.22
N LEU A 158 -18.63 -2.66 12.42
CA LEU A 158 -18.41 -1.28 12.88
C LEU A 158 -19.70 -0.53 13.28
N ASP A 159 -20.87 -1.15 13.12
CA ASP A 159 -22.19 -0.55 13.32
C ASP A 159 -22.37 0.78 12.55
N VAL A 160 -22.11 0.72 11.24
CA VAL A 160 -22.24 1.86 10.31
C VAL A 160 -22.95 1.41 9.03
N ASP A 161 -23.47 2.37 8.27
CA ASP A 161 -24.08 2.08 6.97
C ASP A 161 -23.04 1.56 5.96
N VAL A 162 -23.44 0.58 5.15
CA VAL A 162 -22.58 0.02 4.08
C VAL A 162 -22.13 1.10 3.11
N SER A 163 -22.99 2.08 2.82
CA SER A 163 -22.65 3.22 1.94
C SER A 163 -21.50 4.04 2.51
N GLU A 164 -21.45 4.28 3.82
CA GLU A 164 -20.34 5.02 4.44
C GLU A 164 -19.02 4.25 4.35
N VAL A 165 -19.09 2.92 4.49
CA VAL A 165 -17.92 2.05 4.31
C VAL A 165 -17.45 2.09 2.87
N VAL A 166 -18.37 2.03 1.90
CA VAL A 166 -18.04 2.14 0.47
C VAL A 166 -17.40 3.50 0.19
N ASP A 167 -17.99 4.61 0.63
CA ASP A 167 -17.44 5.95 0.45
C ASP A 167 -16.04 6.08 1.06
N ALA A 168 -15.85 5.59 2.29
CA ALA A 168 -14.56 5.62 2.96
C ALA A 168 -13.51 4.74 2.26
N LEU A 169 -13.91 3.58 1.71
CA LEU A 169 -13.04 2.71 0.91
C LEU A 169 -12.73 3.31 -0.46
N SER A 170 -13.67 4.01 -1.10
CA SER A 170 -13.47 4.70 -2.38
C SER A 170 -12.46 5.85 -2.28
N VAL A 171 -12.32 6.42 -1.08
CA VAL A 171 -11.31 7.43 -0.78
C VAL A 171 -9.99 6.80 -0.31
N ASP A 172 -9.99 5.53 0.12
CA ASP A 172 -8.78 4.86 0.59
C ASP A 172 -7.82 4.60 -0.59
N GLY A 173 -6.59 5.09 -0.48
CA GLY A 173 -5.61 4.99 -1.56
C GLY A 173 -5.69 6.08 -2.64
N CYS A 174 -6.75 6.90 -2.68
CA CYS A 174 -6.89 8.01 -3.61
C CYS A 174 -6.31 9.29 -3.02
N PHE A 175 -4.98 9.43 -3.08
CA PHE A 175 -4.33 10.63 -2.55
C PHE A 175 -4.13 11.73 -3.63
N ALA A 176 -4.10 11.35 -4.91
CA ALA A 176 -4.14 12.29 -6.04
C ALA A 176 -5.20 11.90 -7.09
N PRO A 177 -5.90 12.87 -7.70
CA PRO A 177 -6.72 12.64 -8.89
C PRO A 177 -5.86 12.23 -10.09
N ALA A 178 -6.50 11.57 -11.07
CA ALA A 178 -5.88 11.31 -12.36
C ALA A 178 -5.58 12.61 -13.11
N ALA A 179 -4.50 12.64 -13.90
CA ALA A 179 -4.16 13.80 -14.71
C ALA A 179 -5.05 13.89 -15.95
N LEU A 180 -5.47 15.11 -16.31
CA LEU A 180 -6.26 15.34 -17.52
C LEU A 180 -5.48 15.02 -18.79
N GLU A 181 -4.17 15.25 -18.76
CA GLU A 181 -3.23 14.92 -19.84
C GLU A 181 -2.90 13.42 -19.91
N THR A 182 -3.47 12.57 -19.06
CA THR A 182 -3.23 11.13 -19.14
C THR A 182 -3.74 10.60 -20.48
N PRO A 183 -2.87 10.01 -21.33
CA PRO A 183 -3.29 9.47 -22.62
C PRO A 183 -4.23 8.28 -22.44
N VAL A 184 -5.24 8.20 -23.29
CA VAL A 184 -6.30 7.19 -23.29
C VAL A 184 -6.33 6.49 -24.65
N GLY A 185 -6.68 5.20 -24.68
CA GLY A 185 -6.82 4.44 -25.92
C GLY A 185 -5.50 4.25 -26.66
N ASP A 186 -5.43 4.72 -27.91
CA ASP A 186 -4.24 4.63 -28.77
C ASP A 186 -3.16 5.68 -28.46
N GLY A 187 -3.37 6.51 -27.43
CA GLY A 187 -2.45 7.55 -26.99
C GLY A 187 -2.55 8.85 -27.77
N THR A 188 -3.49 8.98 -28.70
CA THR A 188 -3.74 10.23 -29.43
C THR A 188 -4.71 11.17 -28.72
N SER A 189 -5.56 10.61 -27.84
CA SER A 189 -6.51 11.37 -27.01
C SER A 189 -6.07 11.35 -25.55
N THR A 190 -6.35 12.42 -24.84
CA THR A 190 -6.13 12.58 -23.41
C THR A 190 -7.44 12.38 -22.65
N LEU A 191 -7.36 12.18 -21.32
CA LEU A 191 -8.55 12.12 -20.46
C LEU A 191 -9.38 13.41 -20.55
N ALA A 192 -8.72 14.56 -20.77
CA ALA A 192 -9.36 15.85 -20.95
C ALA A 192 -10.33 15.87 -22.15
N ASP A 193 -9.99 15.20 -23.24
CA ASP A 193 -10.77 15.19 -24.48
C ASP A 193 -12.14 14.50 -24.33
N PHE A 194 -12.30 13.68 -23.29
CA PHE A 194 -13.55 13.01 -22.96
C PHE A 194 -14.41 13.78 -21.95
N LEU A 195 -13.94 14.90 -21.43
CA LEU A 195 -14.73 15.74 -20.54
C LEU A 195 -15.75 16.55 -21.35
N GLY A 196 -17.03 16.28 -21.13
CA GLY A 196 -18.11 17.07 -21.72
C GLY A 196 -18.04 18.53 -21.26
N SER A 197 -18.30 19.45 -22.18
CA SER A 197 -18.47 20.87 -21.89
C SER A 197 -19.95 21.22 -21.73
N THR A 198 -20.23 22.33 -21.06
CA THR A 198 -21.59 22.88 -21.01
C THR A 198 -22.00 23.32 -22.41
N ASP A 199 -23.10 22.74 -22.92
CA ASP A 199 -23.72 23.20 -24.16
C ASP A 199 -24.58 24.45 -23.87
N GLU A 200 -24.05 25.63 -24.19
CA GLU A 200 -24.77 26.90 -24.02
C GLU A 200 -26.05 26.98 -24.86
N ALA A 201 -26.16 26.19 -25.93
CA ALA A 201 -27.37 26.11 -26.75
C ALA A 201 -28.45 25.19 -26.16
N TYR A 202 -28.14 24.41 -25.11
CA TYR A 202 -29.10 23.50 -24.48
C TYR A 202 -30.32 24.24 -23.92
N GLY A 203 -30.11 25.37 -23.23
CA GLY A 203 -31.21 26.17 -22.70
C GLY A 203 -32.09 26.80 -23.78
N ALA A 204 -31.50 27.17 -24.92
CA ALA A 204 -32.23 27.67 -26.07
C ALA A 204 -33.04 26.55 -26.78
N ALA A 205 -32.47 25.34 -26.87
CA ALA A 205 -33.15 24.18 -27.43
C ALA A 205 -34.30 23.70 -26.54
N GLU A 206 -34.13 23.69 -25.21
CA GLU A 206 -35.20 23.37 -24.25
C GLU A 206 -36.37 24.36 -24.35
N ALA A 207 -36.06 25.67 -24.42
CA ALA A 207 -37.07 26.71 -24.57
C ALA A 207 -37.85 26.61 -25.89
N ALA A 208 -37.21 26.16 -26.98
CA ALA A 208 -37.86 25.96 -28.27
C ALA A 208 -38.78 24.73 -28.30
N VAL A 209 -38.52 23.71 -27.48
CA VAL A 209 -39.35 22.49 -27.37
C VAL A 209 -40.58 22.71 -26.48
N MET A 210 -40.55 23.68 -25.56
CA MET A 210 -41.68 24.02 -24.69
C MET A 210 -42.71 25.00 -25.30
N LEU A 211 -42.50 25.46 -26.53
CA LEU A 211 -43.42 26.34 -27.29
C LEU A 211 -44.19 25.56 -28.37
#